data_AF-A0A817QQJ4-F1
#
_entry.id   AF-A0A817QQJ4-F1
#
_cell.length_a   1.000
_cell.length_b   1.000
_cell.length_c   1.000
_cell.angle_alpha   90.00
_cell.angle_beta   90.00
_cell.angle_gamma   90.00
#
_symmetry.space_group_name_H-M   'P 1'
#
loop_
_entity.id
_entity.type
_entity.pdbx_description
1 polymer ?
#
loop_
_entity_poly.entity_id
_entity_poly.type
_entity_poly.pdbx_seq_one_letter_code
_entity_poly.pdbx_strand_id
1 'polypeptide(L)'
;MVISSKKDFSFRTHLPNGTFNYVKYPDSFKATLIQLANEAYNAFLSAHSNMNEIQLNMQQIPGHVKTALKLLIAAPFSMLERLLPLSLNNIERIGFECSNLSYTTHNKFANVQLLIGEHVKDILYR
;
A
#
# COMPACT_ATOMS: atom_id res chain seq x y z
N MET A 1 17.11 4.11 -17.21
CA MET A 1 16.57 3.27 -18.30
C MET A 1 16.53 4.11 -19.57
N VAL A 2 17.46 3.90 -20.50
CA VAL A 2 17.49 4.63 -21.78
C VAL A 2 16.78 3.78 -22.83
N ILE A 3 15.59 4.20 -23.23
CA ILE A 3 14.80 3.51 -24.26
C ILE A 3 15.09 4.21 -25.58
N SER A 4 16.04 3.64 -26.32
CA SER A 4 16.44 4.07 -27.66
C SER A 4 15.44 3.53 -28.69
N SER A 5 14.64 4.42 -29.29
CA SER A 5 14.03 4.25 -30.61
C SER A 5 13.54 5.60 -31.15
N LYS A 6 13.65 5.76 -32.48
CA LYS A 6 13.67 7.01 -33.25
C LYS A 6 12.32 7.74 -33.42
N LYS A 7 11.19 7.20 -32.95
CA LYS A 7 9.90 7.91 -32.87
C LYS A 7 9.08 7.38 -31.70
N ASP A 8 8.68 8.29 -30.82
CA ASP A 8 7.68 8.04 -29.80
C ASP A 8 6.31 7.82 -30.48
N PHE A 9 5.51 6.89 -29.97
CA PHE A 9 4.18 6.62 -30.54
C PHE A 9 3.11 6.75 -29.46
N SER A 10 1.93 7.19 -29.89
CA SER A 10 0.76 7.40 -29.05
C SER A 10 -0.07 6.13 -28.96
N PHE A 11 -0.69 5.91 -27.81
CA PHE A 11 -1.69 4.87 -27.58
C PHE A 11 -3.11 5.30 -28.02
N ARG A 12 -3.33 6.59 -28.35
CA ARG A 12 -4.66 7.07 -28.79
C ARG A 12 -5.08 6.58 -30.17
N THR A 13 -4.16 6.04 -30.98
CA THR A 13 -4.43 5.76 -32.39
C THR A 13 -5.39 4.58 -32.61
N HIS A 14 -5.63 3.77 -31.56
CA HIS A 14 -6.35 2.48 -31.69
C HIS A 14 -7.62 2.38 -30.82
N LEU A 15 -7.90 3.36 -29.95
CA LEU A 15 -9.15 3.44 -29.18
C LEU A 15 -9.94 4.70 -29.58
N PRO A 16 -10.79 4.63 -30.63
CA PRO A 16 -11.63 5.78 -31.01
C PRO A 16 -12.66 6.16 -29.93
N ASN A 17 -13.05 5.21 -29.05
CA ASN A 17 -14.08 5.41 -28.02
C ASN A 17 -13.62 5.06 -26.58
N GLY A 18 -12.37 4.62 -26.39
CA GLY A 18 -11.90 4.16 -25.08
C GLY A 18 -11.15 5.26 -24.34
N THR A 19 -11.64 5.63 -23.16
CA THR A 19 -10.92 6.51 -22.25
C THR A 19 -9.92 5.72 -21.41
N PHE A 20 -8.65 6.14 -21.40
CA PHE A 20 -7.68 5.69 -20.40
C PHE A 20 -8.12 6.20 -19.04
N ASN A 21 -8.27 5.31 -18.06
CA ASN A 21 -8.69 5.67 -16.71
C ASN A 21 -7.48 5.91 -15.80
N TYR A 22 -6.36 5.23 -16.05
CA TYR A 22 -5.17 5.28 -15.18
C TYR A 22 -3.97 5.90 -15.91
N VAL A 23 -3.78 5.62 -17.19
CA VAL A 23 -2.73 6.23 -18.01
C VAL A 23 -3.01 7.73 -18.21
N LYS A 24 -2.10 8.59 -17.75
CA LYS A 24 -2.26 10.06 -17.78
C LYS A 24 -1.73 10.69 -19.07
N TYR A 25 -0.73 10.06 -19.69
CA TYR A 25 -0.04 10.59 -20.86
C TYR A 25 -0.11 9.64 -22.05
N PRO A 26 -1.31 9.26 -22.53
CA PRO A 26 -1.46 8.25 -23.58
C PRO A 26 -0.83 8.67 -24.91
N ASP A 27 -0.52 9.95 -25.09
CA ASP A 27 0.07 10.51 -26.30
C ASP A 27 1.56 10.16 -26.50
N SER A 28 2.23 9.67 -25.47
CA SER A 28 3.65 9.33 -25.49
C SER A 28 3.90 8.03 -24.73
N PHE A 29 4.24 6.97 -25.44
CA PHE A 29 4.66 5.71 -24.85
C PHE A 29 5.76 5.93 -23.80
N LYS A 30 6.76 6.76 -24.12
CA LYS A 30 7.84 7.09 -23.17
C LYS A 30 7.33 7.76 -21.90
N ALA A 31 6.44 8.74 -22.01
CA ALA A 31 5.86 9.42 -20.86
C ALA A 31 5.07 8.45 -19.98
N THR A 32 4.35 7.50 -20.58
CA THR A 32 3.63 6.48 -19.81
C THR A 32 4.55 5.51 -19.08
N LEU A 33 5.69 5.13 -19.67
CA LEU A 33 6.68 4.30 -18.98
C LEU A 33 7.33 5.05 -17.81
N ILE A 34 7.58 6.35 -17.95
CA ILE A 34 8.04 7.20 -16.85
C ILE A 34 6.96 7.27 -15.75
N GLN A 35 5.68 7.43 -16.11
CA GLN A 35 4.57 7.38 -15.17
C GLN A 35 4.55 6.05 -14.42
N LEU A 36 4.58 4.92 -15.14
CA LEU A 36 4.57 3.59 -14.55
C LEU A 36 5.77 3.39 -13.60
N ALA A 37 6.98 3.76 -14.04
CA ALA A 37 8.18 3.64 -13.22
C ALA A 37 8.08 4.48 -11.94
N ASN A 38 7.53 5.70 -12.03
CA ASN A 38 7.34 6.56 -10.86
C ASN A 38 6.30 6.00 -9.89
N GLU A 39 5.16 5.53 -10.39
CA GLU A 39 4.11 4.91 -9.57
C GLU A 39 4.60 3.61 -8.91
N ALA A 40 5.37 2.79 -9.63
CA ALA A 40 6.02 1.60 -9.09
C ALA A 40 7.04 1.95 -8.00
N TYR A 41 7.90 2.94 -8.24
CA TYR A 41 8.84 3.43 -7.24
C TYR A 41 8.13 3.89 -5.96
N ASN A 42 7.07 4.70 -6.11
CA ASN A 42 6.28 5.17 -4.98
C ASN A 42 5.59 4.01 -4.22
N ALA A 43 5.12 2.98 -4.92
CA ALA A 43 4.54 1.80 -4.30
C ALA A 43 5.58 1.02 -3.48
N PHE A 44 6.77 0.78 -4.02
CA PHE A 44 7.85 0.11 -3.30
C PHE A 44 8.35 0.91 -2.10
N LEU A 45 8.50 2.23 -2.25
CA LEU A 45 8.90 3.10 -1.15
C LEU A 45 7.86 3.10 -0.03
N SER A 46 6.58 3.22 -0.38
CA SER A 46 5.48 3.13 0.58
C SER A 46 5.46 1.78 1.27
N ALA A 47 5.66 0.68 0.53
CA ALA A 47 5.70 -0.66 1.09
C ALA A 47 6.85 -0.82 2.08
N HIS A 48 8.05 -0.34 1.73
CA HIS A 48 9.21 -0.40 2.61
C HIS A 48 8.95 0.34 3.92
N SER A 49 8.47 1.58 3.85
CA SER A 49 8.18 2.40 5.04
C SER A 49 7.05 1.78 5.88
N ASN A 50 5.92 1.45 5.26
CA ASN A 50 4.74 0.95 5.96
C ASN A 50 5.00 -0.42 6.61
N MET A 51 5.73 -1.32 5.93
CA MET A 51 6.07 -2.62 6.50
C MET A 51 7.04 -2.51 7.67
N ASN A 52 7.98 -1.55 7.62
CA ASN A 52 8.85 -1.25 8.76
C ASN A 52 8.04 -0.72 9.95
N GLU A 53 7.08 0.17 9.71
CA GLU A 53 6.20 0.69 10.77
C GLU A 53 5.29 -0.40 11.36
N ILE A 54 4.72 -1.27 10.52
CA ILE A 54 3.98 -2.48 10.98
C ILE A 54 4.87 -3.32 11.88
N GLN A 55 6.12 -3.57 11.49
CA GLN A 55 7.05 -4.37 12.29
C GLN A 55 7.27 -3.72 13.68
N LEU A 56 7.54 -2.42 13.73
CA LEU A 56 7.75 -1.68 14.98
C LEU A 56 6.49 -1.66 15.87
N ASN A 57 5.31 -1.52 15.28
CA ASN A 57 4.04 -1.55 15.99
C ASN A 57 3.75 -2.95 16.57
N MET A 58 3.91 -3.99 15.77
CA MET A 58 3.69 -5.38 16.19
C MET A 58 4.67 -5.82 17.30
N GLN A 59 5.89 -5.27 17.34
CA GLN A 59 6.86 -5.52 18.42
C GLN A 59 6.36 -5.09 19.80
N GLN A 60 5.41 -4.16 19.89
CA GLN A 60 4.85 -3.68 21.15
C GLN A 60 3.76 -4.61 21.71
N ILE A 61 3.07 -5.37 20.86
CA ILE A 61 1.94 -6.24 21.26
C ILE A 61 2.32 -7.22 22.38
N PRO A 62 3.43 -7.98 22.31
CA PRO A 62 3.80 -8.90 23.39
C PRO A 62 3.91 -8.23 24.76
N GLY A 63 4.36 -6.97 24.82
CA GLY A 63 4.43 -6.18 26.05
C GLY A 63 3.05 -5.89 26.65
N HIS A 64 2.10 -5.47 25.81
CA HIS A 64 0.72 -5.25 26.23
C HIS A 64 0.02 -6.54 26.64
N VAL A 65 0.21 -7.64 25.90
CA VAL A 65 -0.34 -8.97 26.24
C VAL A 65 0.21 -9.45 27.59
N LYS A 66 1.52 -9.34 27.81
CA LYS A 66 2.14 -9.69 29.10
C LYS A 66 1.58 -8.85 30.25
N THR A 67 1.31 -7.57 30.02
CA THR A 67 0.71 -6.68 31.01
C THR A 67 -0.73 -7.09 31.34
N ALA A 68 -1.55 -7.32 30.31
CA ALA A 68 -2.93 -7.81 30.48
C ALA A 68 -2.97 -9.13 31.26
N LEU A 69 -2.10 -10.09 30.92
CA LEU A 69 -2.03 -11.37 31.61
C LEU A 69 -1.64 -11.23 33.09
N LYS A 70 -0.65 -10.38 33.40
CA LYS A 70 -0.28 -10.09 34.80
C LYS A 70 -1.44 -9.49 35.58
N LEU A 71 -2.20 -8.58 34.98
CA LEU A 71 -3.37 -7.99 35.61
C LEU A 71 -4.43 -9.07 35.92
N LEU A 72 -4.71 -9.96 34.98
CA LEU A 72 -5.69 -11.04 35.16
C LEU A 72 -5.30 -12.03 36.28
N ILE A 73 -4.00 -12.32 36.44
CA ILE A 73 -3.53 -13.31 37.41
C ILE A 73 -3.42 -12.73 38.83
N ALA A 74 -2.94 -11.49 38.96
CA ALA A 74 -2.43 -11.01 40.23
C ALA A 74 -2.98 -9.64 40.67
N ALA A 75 -3.72 -8.92 39.84
CA ALA A 75 -4.20 -7.58 40.21
C ALA A 75 -5.51 -7.65 41.03
N PRO A 76 -5.69 -6.74 42.00
CA PRO A 76 -6.97 -6.57 42.66
C PRO A 76 -8.03 -6.06 41.67
N PHE A 77 -9.29 -6.38 41.93
CA PHE A 77 -10.41 -6.10 41.02
C PHE A 77 -10.49 -4.62 40.57
N SER A 78 -10.27 -3.68 41.50
CA SER A 78 -10.30 -2.23 41.21
C SER A 78 -9.20 -1.77 40.24
N MET A 79 -8.06 -2.46 40.21
CA MET A 79 -6.97 -2.19 39.26
C MET A 79 -7.23 -2.87 37.92
N LEU A 80 -7.79 -4.08 37.95
CA LEU A 80 -8.17 -4.84 36.76
C LEU A 80 -9.20 -4.07 35.92
N GLU A 81 -10.26 -3.55 36.55
CA GLU A 81 -11.31 -2.77 35.88
C GLU A 81 -10.75 -1.52 35.17
N ARG A 82 -9.71 -0.90 35.71
CA ARG A 82 -9.11 0.32 35.15
C ARG A 82 -8.03 0.06 34.12
N LEU A 83 -7.14 -0.92 34.34
CA LEU A 83 -5.90 -1.07 33.57
C LEU A 83 -5.96 -2.15 32.49
N LEU A 84 -6.83 -3.16 32.66
CA LEU A 84 -6.99 -4.20 31.65
C LEU A 84 -7.55 -3.62 30.34
N PRO A 85 -8.60 -2.78 30.34
CA PRO A 85 -9.09 -2.16 29.10
C PRO A 85 -8.02 -1.32 28.41
N LEU A 86 -7.20 -0.59 29.15
CA LEU A 86 -6.10 0.20 28.57
C LEU A 86 -5.09 -0.69 27.82
N SER A 87 -4.74 -1.85 28.40
CA SER A 87 -3.81 -2.78 27.75
C SER A 87 -4.41 -3.37 26.47
N LEU A 88 -5.70 -3.72 26.49
CA LEU A 88 -6.42 -4.26 25.33
C LEU A 88 -6.64 -3.21 24.23
N ASN A 89 -7.03 -1.99 24.59
CA ASN A 89 -7.22 -0.89 23.65
C ASN A 89 -5.91 -0.52 22.94
N ASN A 90 -4.77 -0.64 23.62
CA ASN A 90 -3.47 -0.45 22.96
C ASN A 90 -3.20 -1.52 21.90
N ILE A 91 -3.54 -2.79 22.17
CA ILE A 91 -3.41 -3.87 21.19
C ILE A 91 -4.35 -3.65 20.01
N GLU A 92 -5.61 -3.27 20.29
CA GLU A 92 -6.60 -2.94 19.25
C GLU A 92 -6.11 -1.79 18.37
N ARG A 93 -5.66 -0.69 18.97
CA ARG A 93 -5.12 0.48 18.25
C ARG A 93 -3.95 0.07 17.34
N ILE A 94 -2.99 -0.70 17.86
CA ILE A 94 -1.86 -1.21 17.08
C ILE A 94 -2.34 -2.05 15.89
N GLY A 95 -3.32 -2.94 16.11
CA GLY A 95 -3.91 -3.76 15.05
C GLY A 95 -4.57 -2.91 13.97
N PHE A 96 -5.31 -1.88 14.36
CA PHE A 96 -5.95 -0.94 13.44
C PHE A 96 -4.92 -0.16 12.61
N GLU A 97 -3.88 0.37 13.24
CA GLU A 97 -2.77 1.07 12.56
C GLU A 97 -2.07 0.17 11.55
N CYS A 98 -1.73 -1.06 11.95
CA CYS A 98 -1.08 -2.02 11.05
C CYS A 98 -1.98 -2.40 9.86
N SER A 99 -3.28 -2.54 10.09
CA SER A 99 -4.26 -2.80 9.03
C SER A 99 -4.32 -1.65 8.02
N ASN A 100 -4.36 -0.40 8.49
CA ASN A 100 -4.37 0.78 7.62
C ASN A 100 -3.10 0.93 6.79
N LEU A 101 -1.93 0.66 7.39
CA LEU A 101 -0.63 0.67 6.70
C LEU A 101 -0.56 -0.41 5.61
N SER A 102 -1.06 -1.61 5.91
CA SER A 102 -1.16 -2.71 4.96
C SER A 102 -2.10 -2.37 3.80
N TYR A 103 -3.29 -1.84 4.12
CA TYR A 103 -4.27 -1.40 3.12
C TYR A 103 -3.72 -0.30 2.21
N THR A 104 -3.01 0.68 2.77
CA THR A 104 -2.35 1.74 2.00
C THR A 104 -1.32 1.15 1.02
N THR A 105 -0.51 0.20 1.49
CA THR A 105 0.48 -0.50 0.65
C THR A 105 -0.20 -1.28 -0.48
N HIS A 106 -1.25 -2.03 -0.16
CA HIS A 106 -2.04 -2.77 -1.14
C HIS A 106 -2.59 -1.86 -2.24
N ASN A 107 -3.20 -0.73 -1.87
CA ASN A 107 -3.79 0.20 -2.84
C ASN A 107 -2.75 0.82 -3.79
N LYS A 108 -1.53 1.08 -3.31
CA LYS A 108 -0.44 1.58 -4.17
C LYS A 108 -0.05 0.55 -5.23
N PHE A 109 0.08 -0.72 -4.85
CA PHE A 109 0.35 -1.78 -5.83
C PHE A 109 -0.85 -2.07 -6.74
N ALA A 110 -2.08 -1.98 -6.23
CA ALA A 110 -3.28 -2.11 -7.05
C ALA A 110 -3.32 -1.03 -8.15
N ASN A 111 -2.94 0.22 -7.84
CA ASN A 111 -2.83 1.28 -8.84
C ASN A 111 -1.79 0.95 -9.93
N VAL A 112 -0.62 0.42 -9.54
CA VAL A 112 0.42 -0.02 -10.49
C VAL A 112 -0.11 -1.17 -11.37
N GLN A 113 -0.83 -2.13 -10.79
CA GLN A 113 -1.42 -3.23 -11.54
C GLN A 113 -2.46 -2.73 -12.56
N LEU A 114 -3.29 -1.76 -12.19
CA LEU A 114 -4.27 -1.15 -13.10
C LEU A 114 -3.58 -0.42 -14.27
N LEU A 115 -2.51 0.32 -13.99
CA LEU A 115 -1.69 0.97 -15.02
C LEU A 115 -1.08 -0.04 -15.99
N ILE A 116 -0.46 -1.09 -15.47
CA ILE A 116 0.11 -2.17 -16.31
C ILE A 116 -1.00 -2.84 -17.12
N GLY A 117 -2.17 -3.08 -16.52
CA GLY A 117 -3.32 -3.67 -17.19
C GLY A 117 -3.80 -2.87 -18.40
N GLU A 118 -3.80 -1.54 -18.32
CA GLU A 118 -4.09 -0.67 -19.47
C GLU A 118 -3.01 -0.76 -20.55
N HIS A 119 -1.73 -0.78 -20.17
CA HIS A 119 -0.63 -0.96 -21.12
C HIS A 119 -0.71 -2.29 -21.88
N VAL A 120 -0.94 -3.40 -21.17
CA VAL A 120 -1.03 -4.73 -21.78
C VAL A 120 -2.22 -4.83 -22.72
N LYS A 121 -3.39 -4.29 -22.34
CA LYS A 121 -4.57 -4.25 -23.20
C LYS A 121 -4.25 -3.53 -24.50
N ASP A 122 -3.71 -2.31 -24.44
CA ASP A 122 -3.42 -1.54 -25.65
C ASP A 122 -2.43 -2.26 -26.58
N ILE A 123 -1.36 -2.85 -26.03
CA ILE A 123 -0.36 -3.60 -26.81
C ILE A 123 -0.96 -4.83 -27.51
N LEU A 124 -1.90 -5.54 -26.87
CA LEU A 124 -2.51 -6.76 -27.43
C LEU A 124 -3.55 -6.47 -28.53
N TYR A 125 -4.14 -5.27 -28.55
CA TYR A 125 -5.14 -4.86 -29.55
C TYR A 125 -4.54 -3.96 -30.66
N ARG A 126 -3.21 -3.84 -30.71
CA ARG A 126 -2.46 -3.11 -31.73
C ARG A 126 -2.04 -4.01 -32.88
#